data_AF-A0A078B5A7-F1
#
_entry.id   AF-A0A078B5A7-F1
#
_cell.length_a   1.000
_cell.length_b   1.000
_cell.length_c   1.000
_cell.angle_alpha   90.00
_cell.angle_beta   90.00
_cell.angle_gamma   90.00
#
_symmetry.space_group_name_H-M   'P 1'
#
loop_
_entity.id
_entity.type
_entity.pdbx_description
1 polymer ?
#
loop_
_entity_poly.entity_id
_entity_poly.type
_entity_poly.pdbx_seq_one_letter_code
_entity_poly.pdbx_strand_id
1 'polypeptide(L)'
;MIIEIIKDMASFTIILVYWIVGFSLMFYLFTFDKDNDFQDSFDIYDQVQMFVNSLQFTYMLSFGDFETSGFTAQQWILFIISTFFIPLVLFNLIIAVMGDTYDRVQTLATSVDLKEQAKLVMEVEGLLNLKNKTSNKKLQRLLICHNAEIGQDAPEQLLWEGKIKILTKIIQRVEEKVQGTISMRQDILDAVDEVKTIVKKEKEKKELQNY
;
A
#
# COMPACT_ATOMS: atom_id res chain seq x y z
N MET A 1 -12.63 -0.30 1.67
CA MET A 1 -11.65 -1.25 1.10
C MET A 1 -11.36 -1.00 -0.38
N ILE A 2 -12.33 -1.15 -1.28
CA ILE A 2 -12.09 -1.00 -2.74
C ILE A 2 -11.52 0.39 -3.11
N ILE A 3 -11.97 1.47 -2.46
CA ILE A 3 -11.48 2.82 -2.74
C ILE A 3 -9.98 3.01 -2.41
N GLU A 4 -9.51 2.39 -1.31
CA GLU A 4 -8.09 2.42 -0.90
C GLU A 4 -7.24 1.62 -1.89
N ILE A 5 -7.76 0.47 -2.32
CA ILE A 5 -7.14 -0.37 -3.34
C ILE A 5 -7.00 0.39 -4.67
N ILE A 6 -8.05 1.06 -5.14
CA ILE A 6 -8.01 1.84 -6.40
C ILE A 6 -7.00 2.99 -6.29
N LYS A 7 -6.90 3.63 -5.13
CA LYS A 7 -5.94 4.70 -4.88
C LYS A 7 -4.50 4.20 -4.96
N ASP A 8 -4.21 3.04 -4.39
CA ASP A 8 -2.88 2.46 -4.40
C ASP A 8 -2.52 1.87 -5.79
N MET A 9 -3.51 1.34 -6.52
CA MET A 9 -3.39 0.92 -7.92
C MET A 9 -3.04 2.07 -8.87
N ALA A 10 -3.47 3.31 -8.59
CA ALA A 10 -3.30 4.43 -9.51
C ALA A 10 -1.82 4.72 -9.83
N SER A 11 -0.94 4.63 -8.83
CA SER A 11 0.51 4.78 -9.00
C SER A 11 1.09 3.73 -9.95
N PHE A 12 0.58 2.50 -9.88
CA PHE A 12 0.96 1.41 -10.78
C PHE A 12 0.43 1.64 -12.20
N THR A 13 -0.82 2.08 -12.35
CA THR A 13 -1.43 2.35 -13.67
C THR A 13 -0.61 3.34 -14.48
N ILE A 14 0.00 4.34 -13.85
CA ILE A 14 0.88 5.30 -14.54
C ILE A 14 2.09 4.60 -15.18
N ILE A 15 2.72 3.67 -14.46
CA ILE A 15 3.85 2.90 -14.96
C ILE A 15 3.42 2.01 -16.13
N LEU A 16 2.26 1.37 -16.02
CA LEU A 16 1.69 0.53 -17.08
C LEU A 16 1.42 1.36 -18.34
N VAL A 17 0.80 2.54 -18.21
CA VAL A 17 0.54 3.43 -19.34
C VAL A 17 1.85 3.88 -20.00
N TYR A 18 2.88 4.20 -19.22
CA TYR A 18 4.21 4.52 -19.75
C TYR A 18 4.79 3.37 -20.60
N TRP A 19 4.67 2.13 -20.12
CA TRP A 19 5.08 0.94 -20.85
C TRP A 19 4.28 0.75 -22.14
N ILE A 20 2.94 0.83 -22.10
CA ILE A 20 2.09 0.69 -23.30
C ILE A 20 2.46 1.73 -24.35
N VAL A 21 2.63 3.00 -23.96
CA VAL A 21 3.02 4.06 -24.90
C VAL A 21 4.42 3.79 -25.47
N GLY A 22 5.38 3.35 -24.65
CA GLY A 22 6.73 3.03 -25.09
C GLY A 22 6.77 1.89 -26.13
N PHE A 23 6.09 0.78 -25.87
CA PHE A 23 6.02 -0.34 -26.82
C PHE A 23 5.19 0.01 -28.05
N SER A 24 4.11 0.78 -27.90
CA SER A 24 3.33 1.29 -29.02
C SER A 24 4.16 2.14 -29.98
N LEU A 25 5.05 3.00 -29.46
CA LEU A 25 5.96 3.79 -30.28
C LEU A 25 6.97 2.90 -31.02
N MET A 26 7.48 1.86 -30.36
CA MET A 26 8.38 0.90 -31.00
C MET A 26 7.67 0.14 -32.14
N PHE A 27 6.46 -0.37 -31.92
CA PHE A 27 5.67 -1.03 -32.96
C PHE A 27 5.32 -0.09 -34.12
N TYR A 28 5.01 1.17 -33.83
CA TYR A 28 4.79 2.20 -34.84
C TYR A 28 6.02 2.39 -35.73
N LEU A 29 7.21 2.52 -35.15
CA LEU A 29 8.46 2.72 -35.92
C LEU A 29 8.75 1.54 -36.86
N PHE A 30 8.55 0.30 -36.41
CA PHE A 30 8.78 -0.88 -37.26
C PHE A 30 7.71 -1.07 -38.33
N THR A 31 6.48 -0.62 -38.07
CA THR A 31 5.39 -0.68 -39.08
C THR A 31 5.59 0.41 -40.13
N PHE A 32 6.04 1.60 -39.71
CA PHE A 32 6.41 2.68 -40.62
C PHE A 32 7.56 2.26 -41.56
N ASP A 33 8.59 1.58 -41.06
CA ASP A 33 9.72 1.11 -41.89
C ASP A 33 9.29 0.09 -42.96
N LYS A 34 8.23 -0.71 -42.68
CA LYS A 34 7.69 -1.71 -43.61
C LYS A 34 6.87 -1.09 -44.76
N ASP A 35 6.07 -0.06 -44.49
CA ASP A 35 5.11 0.49 -45.46
C ASP A 35 5.69 1.61 -46.34
N ASN A 36 6.85 2.17 -46.00
CA ASN A 36 7.53 3.20 -46.82
C ASN A 36 8.21 2.66 -48.09
N ASP A 37 8.10 1.37 -48.41
CA ASP A 37 8.76 0.81 -49.59
C ASP A 37 8.06 1.24 -50.91
N PHE A 38 6.83 1.75 -50.88
CA PHE A 38 6.14 2.28 -52.07
C PHE A 38 5.13 3.39 -51.71
N GLN A 39 5.33 4.59 -52.31
CA GLN A 39 4.31 5.60 -52.64
C GLN A 39 4.22 6.90 -51.79
N ASP A 40 5.12 7.84 -52.12
CA ASP A 40 5.07 9.31 -52.31
C ASP A 40 3.89 10.22 -51.83
N SER A 41 3.03 9.84 -50.89
CA SER A 41 2.06 10.77 -50.28
C SER A 41 2.19 10.78 -48.76
N PHE A 42 2.94 11.76 -48.25
CA PHE A 42 2.99 12.11 -46.82
C PHE A 42 1.62 12.67 -46.39
N ASP A 43 0.68 11.79 -46.09
CA ASP A 43 -0.60 12.16 -45.48
C ASP A 43 -0.48 12.08 -43.96
N ILE A 44 -0.70 13.22 -43.31
CA ILE A 44 -0.67 13.33 -41.84
C ILE A 44 -1.78 12.47 -41.22
N TYR A 45 -2.91 12.30 -41.91
CA TYR A 45 -4.02 11.50 -41.40
C TYR A 45 -3.68 10.01 -41.31
N ASP A 46 -2.91 9.48 -42.26
CA ASP A 46 -2.52 8.07 -42.29
C ASP A 46 -1.54 7.74 -41.16
N GLN A 47 -0.57 8.61 -40.90
CA GLN A 47 0.39 8.44 -39.79
C GLN A 47 -0.28 8.45 -38.40
N VAL A 48 -1.25 9.35 -38.20
CA VAL A 48 -2.02 9.39 -36.94
C VAL A 48 -2.82 8.10 -36.77
N GLN A 49 -3.43 7.59 -37.85
CA GLN A 49 -4.18 6.34 -37.81
C GLN A 49 -3.26 5.15 -37.50
N MET A 50 -2.07 5.09 -38.10
CA MET A 50 -1.07 4.05 -37.81
C MET A 50 -0.60 4.06 -36.35
N PHE A 51 -0.38 5.25 -35.79
CA PHE A 51 -0.04 5.39 -34.37
C PHE A 51 -1.17 4.89 -33.46
N VAL A 52 -2.42 5.28 -33.74
CA VAL A 52 -3.59 4.81 -32.98
C VAL A 52 -3.77 3.30 -33.09
N ASN A 53 -3.58 2.73 -34.28
CA ASN A 53 -3.64 1.28 -34.50
C ASN A 53 -2.54 0.55 -33.71
N SER A 54 -1.32 1.10 -33.67
CA SER A 54 -0.20 0.54 -32.89
C SER A 54 -0.46 0.58 -31.38
N LEU A 55 -1.13 1.64 -30.92
CA LEU A 55 -1.53 1.82 -29.52
C LEU A 55 -2.62 0.82 -29.13
N GLN A 56 -3.63 0.67 -29.99
CA GLN A 56 -4.67 -0.34 -29.82
C GLN A 56 -4.07 -1.75 -29.79
N PHE A 57 -3.16 -2.07 -30.71
CA PHE A 57 -2.48 -3.37 -30.74
C PHE A 57 -1.71 -3.63 -29.44
N THR A 58 -0.92 -2.66 -28.96
CA THR A 58 -0.14 -2.82 -27.72
C THR A 58 -1.04 -2.95 -26.48
N TYR A 59 -2.20 -2.27 -26.48
CA TYR A 59 -3.20 -2.43 -25.45
C TYR A 59 -3.81 -3.85 -25.45
N MET A 60 -4.25 -4.35 -26.61
CA MET A 60 -4.80 -5.72 -26.73
C MET A 60 -3.76 -6.78 -26.36
N LEU A 61 -2.50 -6.57 -26.78
CA LEU A 61 -1.35 -7.40 -26.41
C LEU A 61 -1.17 -7.51 -24.89
N SER A 62 -1.46 -6.44 -24.16
CA SER A 62 -1.39 -6.44 -22.68
C SER A 62 -2.41 -7.38 -22.02
N PHE A 63 -3.53 -7.66 -22.70
CA PHE A 63 -4.54 -8.63 -22.26
C PHE A 63 -4.34 -10.03 -22.86
N GLY A 64 -3.30 -10.23 -23.67
CA GLY A 64 -3.04 -11.49 -24.35
C GLY A 64 -3.88 -11.72 -25.60
N ASP A 65 -4.57 -10.69 -26.09
CA ASP A 65 -5.27 -10.72 -27.38
C ASP A 65 -4.39 -10.08 -28.45
N PHE A 66 -3.87 -10.88 -29.37
CA PHE A 66 -2.95 -10.40 -30.39
C PHE A 66 -3.10 -11.20 -31.68
N GLU A 67 -3.02 -10.48 -32.79
CA GLU A 67 -2.91 -11.05 -34.12
C GLU A 67 -1.48 -10.86 -34.61
N THR A 68 -0.78 -11.96 -34.91
CA THR A 68 0.62 -11.95 -35.38
C THR A 68 0.74 -12.07 -36.91
N SER A 69 -0.39 -11.95 -37.61
CA SER A 69 -0.42 -12.06 -39.07
C SER A 69 0.40 -10.91 -39.69
N GLY A 70 1.47 -11.26 -40.42
CA GLY A 70 2.29 -10.29 -41.16
C GLY A 70 3.47 -9.66 -40.41
N PHE A 71 3.85 -10.18 -39.23
CA PHE A 71 4.99 -9.63 -38.46
C PHE A 71 6.34 -9.88 -39.13
N THR A 72 7.19 -8.84 -39.15
CA THR A 72 8.62 -8.96 -39.47
C THR A 72 9.41 -9.59 -38.31
N ALA A 73 10.62 -10.07 -38.58
CA ALA A 73 11.47 -10.70 -37.57
C ALA A 73 11.75 -9.78 -36.36
N GLN A 74 11.89 -8.48 -36.61
CA GLN A 74 12.10 -7.44 -35.60
C GLN A 74 10.85 -7.27 -34.70
N GLN A 75 9.66 -7.26 -35.30
CA GLN A 75 8.39 -7.19 -34.57
C GLN A 75 8.15 -8.43 -33.71
N TRP A 76 8.58 -9.61 -34.18
CA TRP A 76 8.55 -10.84 -33.39
C TRP A 76 9.43 -10.78 -32.14
N ILE A 77 10.63 -10.21 -32.24
CA ILE A 77 11.53 -10.04 -31.08
C ILE A 77 10.90 -9.09 -30.06
N LEU A 78 10.37 -7.95 -30.51
CA LEU A 78 9.67 -7.01 -29.63
C LEU A 78 8.45 -7.64 -28.97
N PHE A 79 7.66 -8.40 -29.73
CA PHE A 79 6.49 -9.10 -29.24
C PHE A 79 6.82 -10.08 -28.10
N ILE A 80 7.91 -10.84 -28.21
CA ILE A 80 8.35 -11.75 -27.14
C ILE A 80 8.75 -10.97 -25.89
N ILE A 81 9.51 -9.88 -26.06
CA ILE A 81 9.94 -9.02 -24.95
C ILE A 81 8.71 -8.40 -24.27
N SER A 82 7.78 -7.82 -25.02
CA SER A 82 6.58 -7.19 -24.47
C SER A 82 5.68 -8.21 -23.79
N THR A 83 5.50 -9.40 -24.36
CA THR A 83 4.68 -10.47 -23.78
C THR A 83 5.30 -11.06 -22.52
N PHE A 84 6.61 -10.96 -22.34
CA PHE A 84 7.25 -11.35 -21.08
C PHE A 84 7.15 -10.24 -20.04
N PHE A 85 7.53 -9.01 -20.40
CA PHE A 85 7.61 -7.90 -19.44
C PHE A 85 6.25 -7.35 -19.03
N ILE A 86 5.29 -7.23 -19.95
CA ILE A 86 3.97 -6.65 -19.64
C ILE A 86 3.27 -7.50 -18.57
N PRO A 87 3.06 -8.82 -18.73
CA PRO A 87 2.43 -9.64 -17.69
C PRO A 87 3.27 -9.77 -16.41
N LEU A 88 4.60 -9.73 -16.50
CA LEU A 88 5.46 -9.78 -15.31
C LEU A 88 5.27 -8.53 -14.46
N VAL A 89 5.18 -7.35 -15.08
CA VAL A 89 4.84 -6.09 -14.38
C VAL A 89 3.37 -6.09 -13.95
N LEU A 90 2.46 -6.55 -14.79
CA LEU A 90 1.01 -6.55 -14.57
C LEU A 90 0.61 -7.48 -13.43
N PHE A 91 1.21 -8.66 -13.29
CA PHE A 91 0.87 -9.58 -12.21
C PHE A 91 1.74 -9.36 -10.97
N ASN A 92 3.07 -9.25 -11.08
CA ASN A 92 3.92 -9.25 -9.89
C ASN A 92 3.79 -7.95 -9.08
N LEU A 93 3.66 -6.80 -9.73
CA LEU A 93 3.59 -5.52 -9.04
C LEU A 93 2.18 -5.27 -8.47
N ILE A 94 1.13 -5.63 -9.23
CA ILE A 94 -0.26 -5.54 -8.75
C ILE A 94 -0.49 -6.44 -7.54
N ILE A 95 -0.05 -7.71 -7.59
CA ILE A 95 -0.28 -8.65 -6.48
C ILE A 95 0.47 -8.18 -5.22
N ALA A 96 1.71 -7.67 -5.37
CA ALA A 96 2.47 -7.13 -4.25
C ALA A 96 1.77 -5.92 -3.60
N VAL A 97 1.35 -4.94 -4.40
CA VAL A 97 0.65 -3.74 -3.89
C VAL A 97 -0.72 -4.08 -3.31
N MET A 98 -1.45 -5.01 -3.94
CA MET A 98 -2.72 -5.50 -3.43
C MET A 98 -2.56 -6.22 -2.10
N GLY A 99 -1.51 -7.04 -1.93
CA GLY A 99 -1.20 -7.72 -0.68
C GLY A 99 -0.95 -6.73 0.45
N ASP A 100 -0.07 -5.75 0.24
CA ASP A 100 0.24 -4.73 1.24
C ASP A 100 -0.98 -3.85 1.59
N THR A 101 -1.77 -3.48 0.57
CA THR A 101 -2.98 -2.67 0.77
C THR A 101 -4.06 -3.48 1.48
N TYR A 102 -4.21 -4.76 1.13
CA TYR A 102 -5.15 -5.66 1.77
C TYR A 102 -4.82 -5.79 3.26
N ASP A 103 -3.57 -6.09 3.61
CA ASP A 103 -3.16 -6.19 5.02
C ASP A 103 -3.35 -4.87 5.77
N ARG A 104 -2.98 -3.73 5.16
CA ARG A 104 -3.19 -2.40 5.77
C ARG A 104 -4.67 -2.13 6.02
N VAL A 105 -5.52 -2.34 5.01
CA VAL A 105 -6.96 -2.08 5.13
C VAL A 105 -7.60 -3.08 6.09
N GLN A 106 -7.17 -4.33 6.08
CA GLN A 106 -7.69 -5.39 6.94
C GLN A 106 -7.49 -5.08 8.42
N THR A 107 -6.37 -4.44 8.80
CA THR A 107 -6.15 -4.02 10.20
C THR A 107 -6.97 -2.80 10.63
N LEU A 108 -7.46 -2.02 9.67
CA LEU A 108 -8.26 -0.82 9.91
C LEU A 108 -9.76 -1.04 9.65
N ALA A 109 -10.13 -2.15 9.02
CA ALA A 109 -11.47 -2.43 8.52
C ALA A 109 -12.52 -2.35 9.63
N THR A 110 -12.29 -3.00 10.77
CA THR A 110 -13.26 -2.97 11.89
C THR A 110 -13.41 -1.58 12.48
N SER A 111 -12.32 -0.81 12.57
CA SER A 111 -12.37 0.56 13.09
C SER A 111 -13.13 1.49 12.13
N VAL A 112 -12.95 1.30 10.82
CA VAL A 112 -13.69 2.03 9.78
C VAL A 112 -15.15 1.62 9.79
N ASP A 113 -15.47 0.33 9.88
CA ASP A 113 -16.86 -0.16 9.92
C ASP A 113 -17.62 0.36 11.14
N LEU A 114 -17.01 0.33 12.33
CA LEU A 114 -17.63 0.88 13.54
C LEU A 114 -17.87 2.40 13.41
N LYS A 115 -16.92 3.12 12.79
CA LYS A 115 -17.07 4.55 12.51
C LYS A 115 -18.19 4.80 11.51
N GLU A 116 -18.30 4.00 10.46
CA GLU A 116 -19.34 4.09 9.44
C GLU A 116 -20.72 3.83 10.06
N GLN A 117 -20.84 2.79 10.89
CA GLN A 117 -22.06 2.48 11.64
C GLN A 117 -22.45 3.63 12.58
N ALA A 118 -21.51 4.19 13.34
CA ALA A 118 -21.78 5.33 14.21
C ALA A 118 -22.24 6.56 13.41
N LYS A 119 -21.65 6.80 12.23
CA LYS A 119 -22.05 7.88 11.34
C LYS A 119 -23.48 7.68 10.81
N LEU A 120 -23.84 6.46 10.41
CA LEU A 120 -25.21 6.13 9.99
C LEU A 120 -26.22 6.35 11.12
N VAL A 121 -25.88 5.96 12.35
CA VAL A 121 -26.73 6.22 13.52
C VAL A 121 -26.94 7.73 13.72
N MET A 122 -25.88 8.54 13.65
CA MET A 122 -26.00 9.99 13.75
C MET A 122 -26.86 10.61 12.64
N GLU A 123 -26.75 10.13 11.40
CA GLU A 123 -27.59 10.59 10.29
C GLU A 123 -29.07 10.27 10.53
N VAL A 124 -29.38 9.07 11.01
CA VAL A 124 -30.74 8.66 11.36
C VAL A 124 -31.29 9.49 12.52
N GLU A 125 -30.51 9.76 13.56
CA GLU A 125 -30.90 10.64 14.66
C GLU A 125 -31.17 12.08 14.18
N GLY A 126 -30.34 12.61 13.27
CA GLY A 126 -30.53 13.91 12.65
C GLY A 126 -31.87 14.01 11.90
N LEU A 127 -32.18 13.03 11.05
CA LEU A 127 -33.44 12.96 10.30
C LEU A 127 -34.66 12.83 11.22
N LEU A 128 -34.56 12.03 12.28
CA LEU A 128 -35.64 11.84 13.24
C LEU A 128 -35.88 13.09 14.10
N ASN A 129 -34.83 13.81 14.48
CA ASN A 129 -34.95 15.07 15.23
C ASN A 129 -35.61 16.18 14.40
N LEU A 130 -35.29 16.26 13.10
CA LEU A 130 -35.98 17.17 12.17
C LEU A 130 -37.49 16.88 12.10
N LYS A 131 -37.87 15.59 12.04
CA LYS A 131 -39.28 15.16 12.02
C LYS A 131 -39.99 15.45 13.35
N ASN A 132 -39.32 15.25 14.49
CA ASN A 132 -39.91 15.53 15.81
C ASN A 132 -40.12 17.03 16.06
N LYS A 133 -39.23 17.89 15.55
CA LYS A 133 -39.39 19.35 15.60
C LYS A 133 -40.65 19.82 14.87
N THR A 134 -41.06 19.08 13.83
CA THR A 134 -42.29 19.32 13.06
C THR A 134 -43.54 18.78 13.76
N SER A 135 -43.42 17.78 14.65
CA SER A 135 -44.56 17.08 15.26
C SER A 135 -44.78 17.36 16.75
N ASN A 136 -43.96 18.22 17.39
CA ASN A 136 -44.11 18.64 18.81
C ASN A 136 -44.19 17.49 19.84
N LYS A 137 -43.75 16.27 19.48
CA LYS A 137 -43.68 15.11 20.37
C LYS A 137 -42.23 14.80 20.72
N LYS A 138 -41.86 14.98 22.00
CA LYS A 138 -40.58 14.51 22.54
C LYS A 138 -40.64 12.99 22.72
N LEU A 139 -40.15 12.25 21.73
CA LEU A 139 -39.85 10.82 21.90
C LEU A 139 -38.45 10.67 22.51
N GLN A 140 -38.36 10.20 23.76
CA GLN A 140 -37.11 9.70 24.33
C GLN A 140 -36.80 8.34 23.70
N ARG A 141 -35.57 8.17 23.21
CA ARG A 141 -35.09 6.92 22.61
C ARG A 141 -33.84 6.46 23.35
N LEU A 142 -33.75 5.16 23.57
CA LEU A 142 -32.62 4.51 24.22
C LEU A 142 -31.82 3.76 23.17
N LEU A 143 -30.54 4.09 23.06
CA LEU A 143 -29.59 3.35 22.22
C LEU A 143 -28.91 2.31 23.09
N ILE A 144 -29.11 1.03 22.76
CA ILE A 144 -28.49 -0.08 23.48
C ILE A 144 -27.29 -0.54 22.65
N CYS A 145 -26.09 -0.15 23.09
CA CYS A 145 -24.86 -0.68 22.53
C CYS A 145 -24.52 -1.98 23.25
N HIS A 146 -24.49 -3.10 22.53
CA HIS A 146 -23.92 -4.32 23.06
C HIS A 146 -22.41 -4.29 22.81
N ASN A 147 -21.60 -4.60 23.82
CA ASN A 147 -20.19 -4.86 23.57
C ASN A 147 -20.11 -6.12 22.71
N ALA A 148 -19.39 -6.04 21.59
CA ALA A 148 -19.09 -7.22 20.80
C ALA A 148 -18.17 -8.12 21.64
N GLU A 149 -18.75 -9.03 22.42
CA GLU A 149 -17.99 -10.15 22.96
C GLU A 149 -17.50 -10.96 21.76
N ILE A 150 -16.19 -11.05 21.60
CA ILE A 150 -15.54 -11.86 20.57
C ILE A 150 -15.79 -13.31 20.95
N GLY A 151 -16.98 -13.82 20.63
CA GLY A 151 -17.32 -15.23 20.74
C GLY A 151 -16.49 -16.05 19.77
N GLN A 152 -16.35 -17.36 20.02
CA GLN A 152 -15.67 -18.29 19.09
C GLN A 152 -16.31 -18.33 17.69
N ASP A 153 -17.56 -17.85 17.56
CA ASP A 153 -18.30 -17.72 16.30
C ASP A 153 -18.08 -16.36 15.60
N ALA A 154 -17.17 -15.51 16.10
CA ALA A 154 -16.84 -14.26 15.43
C ALA A 154 -16.13 -14.54 14.07
N PRO A 155 -16.41 -13.73 13.04
CA PRO A 155 -15.70 -13.81 11.76
C PRO A 155 -14.19 -13.90 11.96
N GLU A 156 -13.52 -14.78 11.20
CA GLU A 156 -12.07 -15.02 11.33
C GLU A 156 -11.24 -13.73 11.27
N GLN A 157 -11.70 -12.72 10.52
CA GLN A 157 -11.12 -11.37 10.48
C GLN A 157 -11.09 -10.66 11.84
N LEU A 158 -12.16 -10.73 12.64
CA LEU A 158 -12.23 -10.14 13.98
C LEU A 158 -11.28 -10.85 14.97
N LEU A 159 -11.11 -12.16 14.82
CA LEU A 159 -10.15 -12.95 15.59
C LEU A 159 -8.70 -12.59 15.23
N TRP A 160 -8.40 -12.39 13.95
CA TRP A 160 -7.07 -12.00 13.47
C TRP A 160 -6.63 -10.63 14.01
N GLU A 161 -7.50 -9.62 13.94
CA GLU A 161 -7.23 -8.29 14.52
C GLU A 161 -6.99 -8.35 16.03
N GLY A 162 -7.78 -9.16 16.76
CA GLY A 162 -7.59 -9.38 18.20
C GLY A 162 -6.20 -9.92 18.51
N LYS A 163 -5.72 -10.89 17.73
CA LYS A 163 -4.37 -11.46 17.86
C LYS A 163 -3.28 -10.42 17.59
N ILE A 164 -3.40 -9.61 16.53
CA ILE A 164 -2.45 -8.54 16.22
C ILE A 164 -2.40 -7.52 17.36
N LYS A 165 -3.56 -7.07 17.85
CA LYS A 165 -3.65 -6.08 18.93
C LYS A 165 -3.04 -6.60 20.24
N ILE A 166 -3.18 -7.89 20.53
CA ILE A 166 -2.52 -8.56 21.64
C ILE A 166 -0.99 -8.57 21.42
N LEU A 167 -0.53 -8.93 20.23
CA LEU A 167 0.88 -8.93 19.85
C LEU A 167 1.52 -7.54 20.01
N THR A 168 0.88 -6.47 19.52
CA THR A 168 1.37 -5.10 19.68
C THR A 168 1.50 -4.73 21.15
N LYS A 169 0.52 -5.10 22.00
CA LYS A 169 0.56 -4.84 23.43
C LYS A 169 1.69 -5.60 24.14
N ILE A 170 2.00 -6.81 23.69
CA ILE A 170 3.14 -7.58 24.19
C ILE A 170 4.45 -6.91 23.78
N ILE A 171 4.59 -6.50 22.52
CA ILE A 171 5.78 -5.80 22.01
C ILE A 171 6.04 -4.53 22.81
N GLN A 172 5.02 -3.69 23.00
CA GLN A 172 5.16 -2.46 23.76
C GLN A 172 5.61 -2.70 25.21
N ARG A 173 5.08 -3.75 25.86
CA ARG A 173 5.53 -4.15 27.21
C ARG A 173 6.98 -4.67 27.23
N VAL A 174 7.40 -5.37 26.18
CA VAL A 174 8.78 -5.81 26.04
C VAL A 174 9.70 -4.61 25.84
N GLU A 175 9.31 -3.65 25.01
CA GLU A 175 10.05 -2.42 24.74
C GLU A 175 10.22 -1.59 26.02
N GLU A 176 9.16 -1.41 26.82
CA GLU A 176 9.22 -0.75 28.13
C GLU A 176 10.19 -1.47 29.09
N LYS A 177 10.16 -2.81 29.13
CA LYS A 177 11.08 -3.61 29.96
C LYS A 177 12.53 -3.52 29.49
N VAL A 178 12.77 -3.52 28.18
CA VAL A 178 14.10 -3.39 27.58
C VAL A 178 14.65 -2.00 27.87
N GLN A 179 13.85 -0.95 27.68
CA GLN A 179 14.25 0.43 27.97
C GLN A 179 14.58 0.61 29.47
N GLY A 180 13.77 0.06 30.37
CA GLY A 180 14.06 0.09 31.80
C GLY A 180 15.33 -0.68 32.19
N THR A 181 15.65 -1.77 31.47
CA THR A 181 16.89 -2.53 31.69
C THR A 181 18.12 -1.79 31.15
N ILE A 182 17.97 -1.08 30.02
CA ILE A 182 19.02 -0.24 29.43
C ILE A 182 19.33 0.94 30.36
N SER A 183 18.32 1.66 30.84
CA SER A 183 18.53 2.77 31.79
C SER A 183 19.22 2.30 33.06
N MET A 184 18.80 1.16 33.62
CA MET A 184 19.44 0.58 34.80
C MET A 184 20.91 0.19 34.55
N ARG A 185 21.25 -0.33 33.36
CA ARG A 185 22.65 -0.60 33.01
C ARG A 185 23.47 0.67 32.88
N GLN A 186 22.86 1.75 32.38
CA GLN A 186 23.54 3.03 32.21
C GLN A 186 23.84 3.67 33.56
N ASP A 187 22.88 3.64 34.49
CA ASP A 187 23.08 4.09 35.88
C ASP A 187 24.20 3.29 36.59
N ILE A 188 24.28 1.97 36.33
CA ILE A 188 25.36 1.13 36.87
C ILE A 188 26.72 1.52 36.27
N LEU A 189 26.79 1.82 34.97
CA LEU A 189 28.04 2.25 34.33
C LEU A 189 28.51 3.59 34.88
N ASP A 190 27.61 4.54 35.08
CA ASP A 190 27.93 5.86 35.65
C ASP A 190 28.41 5.72 37.11
N ALA A 191 27.75 4.88 37.91
CA ALA A 191 28.18 4.58 39.29
C ALA A 191 29.56 3.88 39.33
N VAL A 192 29.84 3.00 38.38
CA VAL A 192 31.15 2.33 38.25
C VAL A 192 32.25 3.33 37.88
N ASP A 193 31.96 4.28 36.98
CA ASP A 193 32.92 5.32 36.61
C ASP A 193 33.18 6.29 37.77
N GLU A 194 32.16 6.66 38.55
CA GLU A 194 32.35 7.44 39.79
C GLU A 194 33.26 6.70 40.78
N VAL A 195 33.00 5.43 41.06
CA VAL A 195 33.83 4.61 41.95
C VAL A 195 35.27 4.53 41.44
N LYS A 196 35.46 4.38 40.13
CA LYS A 196 36.79 4.35 39.50
C LYS A 196 37.55 5.67 39.70
N THR A 197 36.87 6.81 39.67
CA THR A 197 37.50 8.12 39.94
C THR A 197 37.88 8.29 41.41
N ILE A 198 37.06 7.80 42.34
CA ILE A 198 37.33 7.84 43.78
C ILE A 198 38.53 6.95 44.11
N VAL A 199 38.59 5.74 43.55
CA VAL A 199 39.71 4.81 43.74
C VAL A 199 41.03 5.39 43.20
N LYS A 200 41.00 6.11 42.07
CA LYS A 200 42.19 6.84 41.56
C LYS A 200 42.69 7.91 42.55
N LYS A 201 41.79 8.74 43.07
CA LYS A 201 42.12 9.79 44.05
C LYS A 201 42.70 9.22 45.35
N GLU A 202 42.16 8.09 45.82
CA GLU A 202 42.68 7.39 47.00
C GLU A 202 44.07 6.78 46.77
N LYS A 203 44.35 6.26 45.57
CA LYS A 203 45.68 5.77 45.19
C LYS A 203 46.72 6.90 45.19
N GLU A 204 46.40 8.04 44.57
CA GLU A 204 47.29 9.21 44.52
C GLU A 204 47.60 9.75 45.93
N LYS A 205 46.60 9.78 46.83
CA LYS A 205 46.81 10.17 48.24
C LYS A 205 47.73 9.21 49.00
N LYS A 206 47.64 7.91 48.76
CA LYS A 206 48.53 6.91 49.40
C LYS A 206 49.97 6.99 48.87
N GLU A 207 50.15 7.34 47.60
CA GLU A 207 51.49 7.54 47.02
C GLU A 207 52.18 8.81 47.58
N LEU A 208 51.40 9.85 47.92
CA LEU A 208 51.89 11.08 48.57
C LEU A 208 52.21 10.93 50.07
N GLN A 209 51.69 9.90 50.75
CA GLN A 209 51.96 9.64 52.17
C GLN A 209 53.18 8.73 52.41
N ASN A 210 53.76 8.15 51.34
CA ASN A 210 54.93 7.27 51.40
C ASN A 210 56.25 7.96 50.98
N TYR A 211 56.24 9.29 50.83
CA TYR A 211 57.41 10.15 50.69
C TYR A 211 57.57 11.02 51.94
#